data_AF-A0A843ICV1-F1
#
_entry.id   AF-A0A843ICV1-F1
#
_cell.length_a   1.000
_cell.length_b   1.000
_cell.length_c   1.000
_cell.angle_alpha   90.00
_cell.angle_beta   90.00
_cell.angle_gamma   90.00
#
_symmetry.space_group_name_H-M   'P 1'
#
loop_
_entity.id
_entity.type
_entity.pdbx_description
1 polymer ?
#
loop_
_entity_poly.entity_id
_entity_poly.type
_entity_poly.pdbx_seq_one_letter_code
_entity_poly.pdbx_strand_id
1 'polypeptide(L)' 'MSEFIWYWTKENKKILTTQTDLAEQAMKDGFFVMGTLLRPGRFQ' A
#
# COMPACT_ATOMS: atom_id res chain seq x y z
N MET A 1 3.03 -10.25 14.29
CA MET A 1 2.62 -8.92 13.81
C MET A 1 2.45 -9.03 12.31
N SER A 2 1.23 -8.90 11.80
CA SER A 2 1.00 -8.90 10.36
C SER A 2 1.33 -7.51 9.83
N GLU A 3 2.37 -7.39 9.01
CA GLU A 3 2.68 -6.12 8.35
C GLU A 3 1.69 -5.95 7.18
N PHE A 4 1.13 -4.75 7.01
CA PHE A 4 0.30 -4.43 5.85
C PHE A 4 1.14 -3.61 4.87
N ILE A 5 1.04 -3.93 3.58
CA ILE A 5 1.55 -3.06 2.51
C ILE A 5 0.35 -2.41 1.84
N TRP A 6 0.40 -1.09 1.79
CA TRP A 6 -0.47 -0.26 0.98
C TRP A 6 0.17 0.00 -0.38
N TYR A 7 -0.62 -0.01 -1.43
CA TYR A 7 -0.15 0.35 -2.76
C TYR A 7 -1.23 1.05 -3.58
N TRP A 8 -0.80 1.92 -4.47
CA TRP A 8 -1.64 2.61 -5.47
C TRP A 8 -0.82 2.93 -6.71
N THR A 9 -1.49 3.40 -7.76
CA THR A 9 -0.84 3.84 -9.00
C THR A 9 -0.91 5.36 -9.11
N LYS A 10 0.23 5.99 -9.36
CA LYS A 10 0.35 7.41 -9.68
C LYS A 10 1.20 7.54 -10.95
N GLU A 11 0.67 8.16 -11.99
CA GLU A 11 1.42 8.43 -13.24
C GLU A 11 2.07 7.17 -13.84
N ASN A 12 1.32 6.06 -13.92
CA ASN A 12 1.79 4.73 -14.36
C ASN A 12 2.89 4.09 -13.50
N LYS A 13 3.21 4.66 -12.33
CA LYS A 13 4.12 4.07 -11.34
C LYS A 13 3.31 3.49 -10.19
N LYS A 14 3.65 2.26 -9.79
CA LYS A 14 3.11 1.64 -8.58
C LYS A 14 3.91 2.13 -7.38
N ILE A 15 3.24 2.76 -6.43
CA ILE A 15 3.80 3.16 -5.14
C ILE A 15 3.43 2.09 -4.12
N LEU A 16 4.39 1.67 -3.29
CA LEU A 16 4.17 0.74 -2.18
C LEU A 16 4.72 1.35 -0.89
N THR A 17 3.98 1.19 0.20
CA THR A 17 4.37 1.70 1.52
C THR A 17 3.79 0.83 2.63
N THR A 18 4.47 0.76 3.77
CA THR A 18 3.91 0.23 5.03
C THR A 18 3.39 1.34 5.94
N GLN A 19 3.61 2.61 5.58
CA GLN A 19 3.17 3.77 6.36
C GLN A 19 1.69 4.06 6.09
N THR A 20 0.86 3.93 7.13
CA THR A 20 -0.59 4.19 7.05
C THR A 20 -0.89 5.65 6.75
N ASP A 21 -0.17 6.60 7.34
CA ASP A 21 -0.41 8.04 7.12
C ASP A 21 -0.26 8.44 5.64
N LEU A 22 0.74 7.87 4.96
CA LEU A 22 0.97 8.08 3.52
C LEU A 22 -0.17 7.50 2.69
N ALA A 23 -0.68 6.32 3.08
CA ALA A 23 -1.80 5.66 2.42
C ALA A 23 -3.11 6.46 2.60
N GLU A 24 -3.36 6.97 3.80
CA GLU A 24 -4.52 7.84 4.08
C GLU A 24 -4.47 9.14 3.28
N GLN A 25 -3.29 9.77 3.19
CA GLN A 25 -3.14 10.97 2.38
C GLN A 25 -3.41 10.67 0.91
N ALA A 26 -2.91 9.55 0.37
CA ALA A 26 -3.20 9.14 -0.99
C ALA A 26 -4.71 8.90 -1.24
N MET A 27 -5.43 8.35 -0.26
CA MET A 27 -6.89 8.24 -0.35
C MET A 27 -7.58 9.61 -0.38
N LYS A 28 -7.15 10.56 0.45
CA LYS A 28 -7.66 11.95 0.47
C LYS A 28 -7.39 12.69 -0.84
N ASP A 29 -6.24 12.41 -1.46
CA ASP A 29 -5.86 12.95 -2.76
C ASP A 29 -6.64 12.32 -3.93
N GLY A 30 -7.52 11.32 -3.65
CA GLY A 30 -8.37 10.66 -4.64
C GLY A 30 -7.75 9.45 -5.32
N PHE A 31 -6.60 8.96 -4.84
CA PHE A 31 -6.01 7.73 -5.37
C PHE A 31 -6.76 6.49 -4.88
N PHE A 32 -6.86 5.50 -5.76
CA PHE A 32 -7.36 4.19 -5.40
C PHE A 32 -6.25 3.37 -4.72
N VAL A 33 -6.33 3.27 -3.39
CA VAL A 33 -5.35 2.59 -2.53
C VAL A 33 -5.84 1.20 -2.15
N MET A 34 -4.97 0.20 -2.30
CA MET A 34 -5.22 -1.19 -1.91
C MET A 34 -4.27 -1.61 -0.80
N GLY A 35 -4.79 -2.35 0.19
CA GLY A 35 -4.01 -2.97 1.26
C GLY A 35 -3.85 -4.47 1.03
N THR A 36 -2.64 -4.99 1.21
CA THR A 36 -2.37 -6.43 1.25
C THR A 36 -1.62 -6.80 2.53
N LEU A 37 -1.97 -7.95 3.10
CA LEU A 37 -1.24 -8.52 4.23
C LEU A 37 0.09 -9.09 3.74
N LEU A 38 1.21 -8.62 4.30
CA LEU A 38 2.46 -9.37 4.27
C LEU A 38 2.26 -10.62 5.11
N ARG A 39 1.97 -11.74 4.44
CA ARG A 39 2.13 -13.05 5.07
C ARG A 39 3.63 -13.36 5.11
N PRO A 40 4.21 -13.64 6.29
CA PRO A 40 5.64 -13.95 6.44
C PRO A 40 6.03 -15.34 5.91
N GLY A 41 5.57 -15.73 4.71
CA GLY A 41 5.86 -17.07 4.15
C GLY A 41 5.37 -17.34 2.73
N ARG A 42 5.08 -16.31 1.92
CA ARG A 42 4.62 -16.49 0.51
C ARG A 42 5.46 -15.75 -0.53
N PHE A 43 6.74 -15.57 -0.23
CA PHE A 43 7.77 -15.38 -1.24
C PHE A 43 8.75 -16.57 -1.09
N GLN A 44 8.37 -17.71 -1.64
CA GLN A 44 9.28 -18.79 -2.04
C GLN A 44 9.11 -18.98 -3.54
#